data_AF-A0A1I5B9D3-F1
#
_entry.id   AF-A0A1I5B9D3-F1
#
_cell.length_a   1.000
_cell.length_b   1.000
_cell.length_c   1.000
_cell.angle_alpha   90.00
_cell.angle_beta   90.00
_cell.angle_gamma   90.00
#
_symmetry.space_group_name_H-M   'P 1'
#
loop_
_entity.id
_entity.type
_entity.pdbx_description
1 polymer ?
#
loop_
_entity_poly.entity_id
_entity_poly.type
_entity_poly.pdbx_seq_one_letter_code
_entity_poly.pdbx_strand_id
1 'polypeptide(L)' 'MAENSTPPKRPTEAEIDAEMARIDGINGSAGHRLEDPYLRDLMRKQIAGDITGDEARELGMEHLRKQVKE' A
#
# COMPACT_ATOMS: atom_id res chain seq x y z
N MET A 1 -13.12 34.96 3.80
CA MET A 1 -12.97 33.60 4.36
C MET A 1 -11.85 32.96 3.55
N ALA A 2 -10.60 33.04 4.00
CA ALA A 2 -9.47 32.46 3.28
C ALA A 2 -9.36 30.99 3.72
N GLU A 3 -9.65 30.10 2.78
CA GLU A 3 -9.54 28.65 2.97
C GLU A 3 -8.05 28.32 3.06
N ASN A 4 -7.58 28.03 4.28
CA ASN A 4 -6.22 27.54 4.53
C ASN A 4 -6.09 26.11 3.94
N SER A 5 -5.97 26.04 2.61
CA SER A 5 -5.64 24.81 1.91
C SER A 5 -4.16 24.49 2.15
N THR A 6 -3.89 23.90 3.32
CA THR A 6 -2.59 23.27 3.56
C THR A 6 -2.52 22.09 2.59
N PRO A 7 -1.53 22.03 1.68
CA PRO A 7 -1.41 20.89 0.78
C PRO A 7 -1.26 19.60 1.59
N PRO A 8 -1.83 18.47 1.14
CA PRO A 8 -1.72 17.21 1.84
C PRO A 8 -0.24 16.89 2.03
N LYS A 9 0.18 16.83 3.30
CA LYS A 9 1.56 16.50 3.66
C LYS A 9 1.80 15.04 3.30
N ARG A 10 2.85 14.75 2.53
CA ARG A 10 3.31 13.37 2.32
C ARG A 10 3.64 12.73 3.68
N PRO A 11 3.21 11.48 3.92
CA PRO A 11 3.53 10.79 5.16
C PRO A 11 5.04 10.58 5.27
N THR A 12 5.53 10.61 6.50
CA THR A 12 6.89 10.24 6.87
C THR A 12 7.08 8.72 6.80
N GLU A 13 8.33 8.25 6.75
CA GLU A 13 8.63 6.82 6.77
C GLU A 13 8.04 6.12 8.00
N ALA A 14 8.09 6.77 9.18
CA ALA A 14 7.52 6.22 10.41
C ALA A 14 5.99 6.10 10.34
N GLU A 15 5.30 7.04 9.69
CA GLU A 15 3.84 6.97 9.47
C GLU A 15 3.50 5.85 8.48
N ILE A 16 4.31 5.67 7.43
CA ILE A 16 4.15 4.57 6.47
C ILE A 16 4.35 3.22 7.17
N ASP A 17 5.39 3.09 8.00
CA ASP A 17 5.69 1.86 8.73
C ASP A 17 4.59 1.53 9.75
N ALA A 18 4.05 2.52 10.44
CA ALA A 18 2.93 2.35 11.37
C ALA A 18 1.67 1.87 10.64
N GLU A 19 1.38 2.42 9.46
CA GLU A 19 0.22 2.02 8.67
C GLU A 19 0.40 0.61 8.08
N MET A 20 1.60 0.26 7.61
CA MET A 20 1.94 -1.11 7.21
C MET A 20 1.72 -2.11 8.35
N ALA A 21 2.19 -1.79 9.56
CA ALA A 21 1.99 -2.63 10.75
C ALA A 21 0.51 -2.77 11.13
N ARG A 22 -0.29 -1.70 10.99
CA ARG A 22 -1.74 -1.74 11.21
C ARG A 22 -2.42 -2.69 10.22
N ILE A 23 -2.08 -2.59 8.94
CA ILE A 23 -2.64 -3.46 7.88
C ILE A 23 -2.22 -4.92 8.10
N ASP A 24 -0.95 -5.17 8.45
CA ASP A 24 -0.46 -6.51 8.79
C ASP A 24 -1.23 -7.08 10.00
N GLY A 25 -1.50 -6.27 11.02
CA GLY A 25 -2.31 -6.67 12.18
C GLY A 25 -3.76 -7.04 11.82
N ILE A 26 -4.41 -6.23 10.97
CA ILE A 26 -5.78 -6.50 10.49
C ILE A 26 -5.82 -7.79 9.67
N ASN A 27 -4.94 -7.94 8.69
CA ASN A 27 -4.84 -9.15 7.88
C ASN A 27 -4.53 -10.37 8.75
N GLY A 28 -3.59 -10.24 9.70
CA GLY A 28 -3.21 -11.29 10.62
C GLY A 28 -4.36 -11.74 11.52
N SER A 29 -5.20 -10.82 12.00
CA SER A 29 -6.41 -11.14 12.78
C SER A 29 -7.45 -11.94 11.97
N ALA A 30 -7.44 -11.81 10.64
CA ALA A 30 -8.26 -12.59 9.72
C ALA A 30 -7.57 -13.89 9.26
N GLY A 31 -6.37 -14.20 9.76
CA GLY A 31 -5.58 -15.37 9.37
C GLY A 31 -4.85 -15.23 8.03
N HIS A 32 -4.74 -14.01 7.50
CA HIS A 32 -4.04 -13.72 6.25
C HIS A 32 -2.67 -13.09 6.50
N ARG A 33 -1.71 -13.36 5.61
CA ARG A 33 -0.40 -12.69 5.57
C ARG A 33 -0.05 -12.33 4.15
N LEU A 34 0.48 -11.12 3.96
CA LEU A 34 1.04 -10.68 2.69
C LEU A 34 2.55 -10.88 2.70
N GLU A 35 3.01 -12.00 2.13
CA GLU A 35 4.42 -12.41 2.13
C GLU A 35 5.15 -12.06 0.82
N ASP A 36 4.43 -11.79 -0.28
CA ASP A 36 5.02 -11.42 -1.57
C ASP A 36 5.72 -10.04 -1.47
N PRO A 37 7.04 -9.96 -1.69
CA PRO A 37 7.79 -8.70 -1.54
C PRO A 37 7.34 -7.59 -2.49
N TYR A 38 6.92 -7.93 -3.70
CA TYR A 38 6.47 -6.96 -4.69
C TYR A 38 5.11 -6.38 -4.30
N LEU A 39 4.18 -7.22 -3.87
CA LEU A 39 2.88 -6.74 -3.38
C LEU A 39 3.03 -5.89 -2.11
N ARG A 40 3.99 -6.22 -1.23
CA ARG A 40 4.32 -5.36 -0.08
C ARG A 40 4.88 -3.99 -0.49
N ASP A 41 5.71 -3.93 -1.53
CA ASP A 41 6.24 -2.67 -2.07
C ASP A 41 5.13 -1.81 -2.69
N LEU A 42 4.19 -2.40 -3.43
CA LEU A 42 3.02 -1.68 -3.95
C LEU A 42 2.17 -1.08 -2.83
N MET A 43 1.93 -1.84 -1.75
CA MET A 43 1.19 -1.34 -0.58
C MET A 43 1.92 -0.15 0.06
N ARG A 44 3.26 -0.22 0.18
CA ARG A 44 4.06 0.88 0.71
C ARG A 44 3.95 2.14 -0.16
N LYS A 45 4.05 2.00 -1.50
CA LYS A 45 3.90 3.11 -2.46
C LYS A 45 2.51 3.73 -2.42
N GLN A 46 1.48 2.91 -2.24
CA GLN A 46 0.10 3.38 -2.08
C GLN A 46 -0.05 4.21 -0.81
N ILE A 47 0.46 3.73 0.33
CA ILE A 47 0.42 4.47 1.61
C ILE A 47 1.21 5.78 1.50
N ALA A 48 2.36 5.77 0.82
CA ALA A 48 3.17 6.96 0.57
C ALA A 48 2.50 8.00 -0.35
N GLY A 49 1.42 7.60 -1.04
CA GLY A 49 0.74 8.42 -2.05
C GLY A 49 1.53 8.54 -3.36
N ASP A 50 2.48 7.65 -3.61
CA ASP A 50 3.25 7.62 -4.86
C ASP A 50 2.47 6.95 -6.00
N ILE A 51 1.52 6.08 -5.65
CA ILE A 51 0.55 5.49 -6.58
C ILE A 51 -0.84 5.49 -5.95
N THR A 52 -1.85 5.49 -6.80
CA THR A 52 -3.25 5.29 -6.40
C THR A 52 -3.54 3.82 -6.05
N GLY A 53 -4.66 3.58 -5.35
CA GLY A 53 -5.12 2.21 -5.07
C GLY A 53 -5.46 1.43 -6.34
N ASP A 54 -5.98 2.10 -7.38
CA ASP A 54 -6.30 1.45 -8.66
C ASP A 54 -5.02 1.02 -9.39
N GLU A 55 -3.99 1.87 -9.45
CA GLU A 55 -2.69 1.51 -10.01
C GLU A 55 -2.04 0.34 -9.24
N ALA A 56 -2.07 0.37 -7.91
CA ALA A 56 -1.56 -0.72 -7.08
C ALA A 56 -2.29 -2.05 -7.39
N ARG A 57 -3.61 -2.00 -7.59
CA ARG A 57 -4.42 -3.17 -7.95
C ARG A 57 -4.05 -3.70 -9.33
N GLU A 58 -3.92 -2.84 -10.34
CA GLU A 58 -3.57 -3.23 -11.70
C GLU A 58 -2.19 -3.90 -11.76
N LEU A 59 -1.18 -3.28 -11.14
CA LEU A 59 0.18 -3.81 -11.03
C LEU A 59 0.22 -5.14 -10.28
N GLY A 60 -0.51 -5.25 -9.16
CA GLY A 60 -0.61 -6.50 -8.41
C GLY A 60 -1.25 -7.64 -9.21
N MET A 61 -2.31 -7.35 -9.96
CA MET A 61 -2.96 -8.35 -10.82
C MET A 61 -2.07 -8.77 -11.99
N GLU A 62 -1.31 -7.86 -12.57
CA GLU A 62 -0.33 -8.20 -13.61
C GLU A 62 0.76 -9.14 -13.07
N HIS A 63 1.31 -8.84 -11.89
CA HIS A 63 2.30 -9.68 -11.21
C HIS A 63 1.79 -11.09 -10.95
N LEU A 64 0.60 -11.22 -10.37
CA LEU A 64 -0.01 -12.52 -10.07
C LEU A 64 -0.28 -13.33 -11.34
N ARG A 65 -0.70 -12.69 -12.44
CA ARG A 65 -0.91 -13.38 -13.73
C ARG A 65 0.39 -13.95 -14.32
N LYS A 66 1.54 -13.34 -14.05
CA LYS A 66 2.84 -13.84 -14.51
C LYS A 66 3.24 -15.09 -13.73
N GLN A 67 3.00 -15.13 -12.43
CA GLN A 67 3.33 -16.29 -11.58
C GLN A 67 2.52 -17.55 -11.89
N VAL A 68 1.30 -17.43 -12.40
CA VAL A 68 0.42 -18.59 -12.72
C VAL A 68 0.76 -19.24 -14.07
N LYS A 69 1.61 -18.60 -14.89
CA LYS A 69 2.00 -19.10 -16.22
C LYS A 69 3.26 -19.95 -16.23
N GLU A 70 3.90 -20.14 -15.08
CA GLU A 70 5.06 -21.02 -14.86
C GLU A 70 4.62 -22.35 -14.25
#